data_AF-E4M8I8-F1
#
_entry.id   AF-E4M8I8-F1
#
_cell.length_a   1.000
_cell.length_b   1.000
_cell.length_c   1.000
_cell.angle_alpha   90.00
_cell.angle_beta   90.00
_cell.angle_gamma   90.00
#
_symmetry.space_group_name_H-M   'P 1'
#
loop_
_entity.id
_entity.type
_entity.pdbx_description
1 polymer ?
#
loop_
_entity_poly.entity_id
_entity_poly.type
_entity_poly.pdbx_seq_one_letter_code
_entity_poly.pdbx_strand_id
1 'polypeptide(L)'
;MCLLLALAVFTGCEKEREPAEITSSQEEAVLRSTAGSAAAFTVTATGPWTLTTTGGGFGISPTAGGRGETTVTVTASDGNPSRSRVKLGTVALTLNAGGAQCSVTVSQSPATATQTMLLYMPGRDLLKFYKQNIDGVLKAVDANVPGDGRVLVCYQPNAHSQAEMYEAYFNAEKQAAAFALLKTYDDFAAADPACVQRMLADVEAFAPAQHYGIIVGCHGKAWVPANQ
;
A
#
# COMPACT_ATOMS: atom_id res chain seq x y z
N MET A 1 74.12 21.98 -28.09
CA MET A 1 72.77 21.65 -28.58
C MET A 1 72.25 20.50 -27.72
N CYS A 2 71.50 20.79 -26.66
CA CYS A 2 70.98 19.78 -25.71
C CYS A 2 69.73 19.12 -26.29
N LEU A 3 69.72 17.78 -26.36
CA LEU A 3 68.52 17.00 -26.67
C LEU A 3 67.63 16.91 -25.41
N LEU A 4 66.43 17.49 -25.49
CA LEU A 4 65.35 17.29 -24.51
C LEU A 4 64.65 15.97 -24.84
N LEU A 5 64.72 15.00 -23.92
CA LEU A 5 63.93 13.77 -23.95
C LEU A 5 62.56 14.09 -23.34
N ALA A 6 61.51 14.10 -24.16
CA ALA A 6 60.13 14.25 -23.67
C ALA A 6 59.62 12.88 -23.17
N LEU A 7 59.46 12.74 -21.85
CA LEU A 7 58.71 11.63 -21.26
C LEU A 7 57.21 11.87 -21.47
N ALA A 8 56.58 11.05 -22.29
CA ALA A 8 55.13 10.96 -22.37
C ALA A 8 54.61 10.14 -21.17
N VAL A 9 54.05 10.82 -20.17
CA VAL A 9 53.33 10.18 -19.08
C VAL A 9 51.92 9.87 -19.60
N PHE A 10 51.64 8.59 -19.87
CA PHE A 10 50.28 8.13 -20.11
C PHE A 10 49.56 8.05 -18.77
N THR A 11 48.77 9.07 -18.45
CA THR A 11 47.75 8.97 -17.40
C THR A 11 46.65 8.05 -17.93
N GLY A 12 46.72 6.76 -17.60
CA GLY A 12 45.59 5.87 -17.77
C GLY A 12 44.45 6.37 -16.89
N CYS A 13 43.32 6.74 -17.49
CA CYS A 13 42.07 6.91 -16.75
C CYS A 13 41.70 5.54 -16.17
N GLU A 14 42.01 5.30 -14.89
CA GLU A 14 41.30 4.28 -14.13
C GLU A 14 39.85 4.72 -14.07
N LYS A 15 39.02 4.10 -14.93
CA LYS A 15 37.58 4.26 -14.87
C LYS A 15 37.14 3.63 -13.55
N GLU A 16 36.84 4.46 -12.54
CA GLU A 16 36.30 3.98 -11.26
C GLU A 16 35.18 3.00 -11.55
N ARG A 17 35.39 1.74 -11.15
CA ARG A 17 34.44 0.68 -11.40
C ARG A 17 33.33 0.85 -10.37
N GLU A 18 32.14 1.21 -10.85
CA GLU A 18 30.93 1.29 -10.02
C GLU A 18 30.81 -0.02 -9.21
N PRO A 19 30.64 0.06 -7.88
CA PRO A 19 30.58 -1.12 -7.04
C PRO A 19 29.41 -2.04 -7.44
N ALA A 20 29.60 -3.35 -7.27
CA ALA A 20 28.54 -4.31 -7.51
C ALA A 20 27.49 -4.19 -6.39
N GLU A 21 26.30 -3.72 -6.72
CA GLU A 21 25.23 -3.46 -5.75
C GLU A 21 23.88 -3.92 -6.29
N ILE A 22 23.07 -4.49 -5.39
CA ILE A 22 21.67 -4.83 -5.63
C ILE A 22 20.86 -4.56 -4.37
N THR A 23 19.80 -3.77 -4.50
CA THR A 23 18.92 -3.37 -3.39
C THR A 23 17.46 -3.54 -3.77
N SER A 24 16.60 -3.58 -2.76
CA SER A 24 15.14 -3.53 -2.93
C SER A 24 14.59 -2.28 -2.25
N SER A 25 13.49 -1.74 -2.78
CA SER A 25 12.76 -0.62 -2.19
C SER A 25 12.14 -0.94 -0.82
N GLN A 26 12.01 -2.22 -0.47
CA GLN A 26 11.41 -2.67 0.78
C GLN A 26 11.94 -4.05 1.20
N GLU A 27 11.89 -4.33 2.50
CA GLU A 27 12.30 -5.63 3.04
C GLU A 27 11.19 -6.69 2.99
N GLU A 28 9.93 -6.25 2.88
CA GLU A 28 8.76 -7.12 2.88
C GLU A 28 7.75 -6.67 1.81
N ALA A 29 7.31 -7.60 0.97
CA ALA A 29 6.18 -7.44 0.07
C ALA A 29 4.93 -8.06 0.72
N VAL A 30 3.96 -7.21 1.06
CA VAL A 30 2.75 -7.61 1.79
C VAL A 30 1.56 -7.67 0.83
N LEU A 31 1.10 -8.89 0.54
CA LEU A 31 -0.10 -9.19 -0.23
C LEU A 31 -1.35 -8.94 0.61
N ARG A 32 -2.45 -8.52 -0.05
CA ARG A 32 -3.76 -8.44 0.61
C ARG A 32 -4.30 -9.85 0.89
N SER A 33 -5.30 -9.94 1.75
CA SER A 33 -5.85 -11.21 2.22
C SER A 33 -6.57 -12.04 1.17
N THR A 34 -6.90 -11.48 0.00
CA THR A 34 -7.62 -12.17 -1.07
C THR A 34 -6.66 -12.84 -2.06
N ALA A 35 -7.09 -13.97 -2.61
CA ALA A 35 -6.44 -14.60 -3.77
C ALA A 35 -6.37 -13.62 -4.94
N GLY A 36 -5.30 -13.71 -5.74
CA GLY A 36 -5.04 -12.81 -6.87
C GLY A 36 -4.65 -11.39 -6.48
N SER A 37 -4.58 -11.05 -5.20
CA SER A 37 -4.03 -9.76 -4.78
C SER A 37 -2.56 -9.65 -5.16
N ALA A 38 -2.10 -8.44 -5.47
CA ALA A 38 -0.74 -8.18 -5.88
C ALA A 38 -0.04 -7.22 -4.91
N ALA A 39 1.26 -7.45 -4.73
CA ALA A 39 2.19 -6.53 -4.10
C ALA A 39 3.40 -6.36 -5.03
N ALA A 40 4.09 -5.24 -4.96
CA ALA A 40 5.22 -4.96 -5.83
C ALA A 40 6.30 -4.21 -5.08
N PHE A 41 7.55 -4.47 -5.46
CA PHE A 41 8.73 -3.78 -4.97
C PHE A 41 9.67 -3.49 -6.15
N THR A 42 10.50 -2.47 -6.00
CA THR A 42 11.51 -2.12 -7.01
C THR A 42 12.85 -2.72 -6.62
N VAL A 43 13.52 -3.35 -7.59
CA VAL A 43 14.91 -3.82 -7.50
C VAL A 43 15.79 -2.82 -8.22
N THR A 44 16.82 -2.33 -7.55
CA THR A 44 17.84 -1.44 -8.15
C THR A 44 19.16 -2.19 -8.19
N ALA A 45 19.74 -2.36 -9.38
CA ALA A 45 20.94 -3.18 -9.58
C ALA A 45 21.96 -2.49 -10.50
N THR A 46 23.26 -2.69 -10.22
CA THR A 46 24.34 -2.18 -11.09
C THR A 46 24.66 -3.11 -12.27
N GLY A 47 24.00 -4.28 -12.37
CA GLY A 47 24.18 -5.24 -13.44
C GLY A 47 23.05 -6.28 -13.54
N PRO A 48 23.16 -7.27 -14.45
CA PRO A 48 22.17 -8.34 -14.58
C PRO A 48 22.02 -9.15 -13.30
N TRP A 49 20.79 -9.52 -12.98
CA TRP A 49 20.44 -10.24 -11.76
C TRP A 49 19.38 -11.31 -12.01
N THR A 50 19.32 -12.27 -11.09
CA THR A 50 18.30 -13.32 -11.04
C THR A 50 17.71 -13.40 -9.64
N LEU A 51 16.52 -13.98 -9.52
CA LEU A 51 15.92 -14.29 -8.22
C LEU A 51 15.67 -15.79 -8.04
N THR A 52 15.68 -16.20 -6.78
CA THR A 52 15.16 -17.50 -6.33
C THR A 52 14.13 -17.28 -5.24
N THR A 53 13.19 -18.21 -5.10
CA THR A 53 12.17 -18.15 -4.05
C THR A 53 12.25 -19.36 -3.14
N THR A 54 11.91 -19.13 -1.88
CA THR A 54 11.62 -20.18 -0.90
C THR A 54 10.18 -20.00 -0.42
N GLY A 55 9.53 -21.08 0.01
CA GLY A 55 8.12 -21.07 0.38
C GLY A 55 7.19 -21.27 -0.82
N GLY A 56 5.96 -20.77 -0.74
CA GLY A 56 4.94 -20.96 -1.77
C GLY A 56 3.66 -20.15 -1.52
N GLY A 57 2.63 -20.35 -2.34
CA GLY A 57 1.36 -19.62 -2.24
C GLY A 57 1.37 -18.24 -2.91
N PHE A 58 2.41 -17.93 -3.71
CA PHE A 58 2.47 -16.73 -4.53
C PHE A 58 3.18 -17.00 -5.87
N GLY A 59 2.73 -16.31 -6.91
CA GLY A 59 3.47 -16.12 -8.16
C GLY A 59 4.39 -14.90 -8.06
N ILE A 60 5.42 -14.83 -8.91
CA ILE A 60 6.36 -13.71 -8.97
C ILE A 60 6.81 -13.45 -10.41
N SER A 61 6.90 -12.18 -10.81
CA SER A 61 7.39 -11.77 -12.13
C SER A 61 7.92 -10.32 -12.12
N PRO A 62 9.01 -10.00 -12.84
CA PRO A 62 9.90 -10.93 -13.55
C PRO A 62 10.83 -11.68 -12.59
N THR A 63 11.43 -12.79 -13.04
CA THR A 63 12.39 -13.59 -12.24
C THR A 63 13.86 -13.21 -12.47
N ALA A 64 14.10 -12.21 -13.31
CA ALA A 64 15.42 -11.68 -13.64
C ALA A 64 15.29 -10.24 -14.15
N GLY A 65 16.39 -9.50 -14.16
CA GLY A 65 16.45 -8.14 -14.68
C GLY A 65 17.86 -7.70 -15.05
N GLY A 66 17.96 -6.47 -15.53
CA GLY A 66 19.21 -5.83 -15.96
C GLY A 66 19.71 -4.78 -14.98
N ARG A 67 20.70 -4.00 -15.43
CA ARG A 67 21.14 -2.78 -14.74
C ARG A 67 20.01 -1.74 -14.70
N GLY A 68 19.87 -1.04 -13.58
CA GLY A 68 18.86 -0.02 -13.36
C GLY A 68 17.74 -0.51 -12.43
N GLU A 69 16.58 0.13 -12.52
CA GLU A 69 15.40 -0.21 -11.75
C GLU A 69 14.54 -1.25 -12.46
N THR A 70 13.98 -2.19 -11.72
CA THR A 70 13.01 -3.18 -12.22
C THR A 70 11.95 -3.42 -11.16
N THR A 71 10.69 -3.20 -11.52
CA THR A 71 9.56 -3.53 -10.63
C THR A 71 9.27 -5.02 -10.69
N VAL A 72 9.29 -5.67 -9.53
CA VAL A 72 8.92 -7.08 -9.34
C VAL A 72 7.56 -7.13 -8.67
N THR A 73 6.63 -7.86 -9.26
CA THR A 73 5.28 -8.09 -8.75
C THR A 73 5.16 -9.50 -8.20
N VAL A 74 4.63 -9.63 -6.99
CA VAL A 74 4.18 -10.88 -6.39
C VAL A 74 2.65 -10.92 -6.39
N THR A 75 2.08 -12.10 -6.58
CA THR A 75 0.62 -12.29 -6.65
C THR A 75 0.22 -13.47 -5.79
N ALA A 76 -0.73 -13.27 -4.88
CA ALA A 76 -1.23 -14.33 -4.01
C ALA A 76 -1.95 -15.41 -4.82
N SER A 77 -1.62 -16.68 -4.60
CA SER A 77 -2.34 -17.80 -5.21
C SER A 77 -3.69 -18.03 -4.53
N ASP A 78 -3.69 -17.99 -3.20
CA ASP A 78 -4.86 -18.21 -2.35
C ASP A 78 -5.08 -17.02 -1.39
N GLY A 79 -6.24 -17.00 -0.72
CA GLY A 79 -6.49 -16.04 0.35
C GLY A 79 -5.93 -16.49 1.69
N ASN A 80 -5.66 -15.54 2.58
CA ASN A 80 -5.34 -15.79 3.99
C ASN A 80 -6.60 -15.62 4.85
N PRO A 81 -7.35 -16.70 5.19
CA PRO A 81 -8.57 -16.60 5.99
C PRO A 81 -8.28 -16.38 7.49
N SER A 82 -7.02 -16.37 7.91
CA SER A 82 -6.67 -16.27 9.32
C SER A 82 -6.78 -14.83 9.86
N ARG A 83 -6.62 -14.70 11.18
CA ARG A 83 -6.63 -13.42 11.90
C ARG A 83 -5.23 -12.82 12.10
N SER A 84 -4.21 -13.41 11.48
CA SER A 84 -2.82 -12.95 11.58
C SER A 84 -2.15 -12.92 10.22
N ARG A 85 -1.17 -12.02 10.07
CA ARG A 85 -0.29 -12.03 8.91
C ARG A 85 0.44 -13.37 8.83
N VAL A 86 0.51 -13.93 7.63
CA VAL A 86 1.27 -15.16 7.37
C VAL A 86 2.47 -14.85 6.48
N LYS A 87 3.63 -15.42 6.81
CA LYS A 87 4.79 -15.42 5.92
C LYS A 87 4.58 -16.53 4.90
N LEU A 88 4.60 -16.18 3.61
CA LEU A 88 4.48 -17.12 2.50
C LEU A 88 5.85 -17.63 2.04
N GLY A 89 6.87 -16.77 2.08
CA GLY A 89 8.19 -17.12 1.58
C GLY A 89 9.21 -16.00 1.65
N THR A 90 10.33 -16.23 0.97
CA THR A 90 11.40 -15.23 0.81
C THR A 90 11.92 -15.28 -0.63
N VAL A 91 12.10 -14.11 -1.23
CA VAL A 91 12.72 -13.88 -2.53
C VAL A 91 14.16 -13.48 -2.29
N ALA A 92 15.12 -14.26 -2.76
CA ALA A 92 16.53 -13.91 -2.75
C ALA A 92 16.93 -13.37 -4.12
N LEU A 93 17.48 -12.16 -4.15
CA LEU A 93 17.96 -11.45 -5.33
C LEU A 93 19.48 -11.53 -5.36
N THR A 94 20.07 -11.85 -6.51
CA THR A 94 21.52 -12.01 -6.64
C THR A 94 22.02 -11.38 -7.93
N LEU A 95 23.08 -10.58 -7.83
CA LEU A 95 23.80 -10.12 -9.03
C LEU A 95 24.50 -11.31 -9.69
N ASN A 96 24.36 -11.43 -11.01
CA ASN A 96 24.95 -12.54 -11.77
C ASN A 96 26.49 -12.50 -11.78
N ALA A 97 27.08 -11.31 -11.60
CA ALA A 97 28.52 -11.15 -11.45
C ALA A 97 29.05 -11.70 -10.11
N GLY A 98 28.17 -12.10 -9.20
CA GLY A 98 28.50 -12.56 -7.85
C GLY A 98 28.75 -11.40 -6.88
N GLY A 99 28.77 -11.72 -5.58
CA GLY A 99 29.23 -10.81 -4.52
C GLY A 99 28.15 -9.98 -3.82
N ALA A 100 27.09 -9.54 -4.51
CA ALA A 100 26.00 -8.79 -3.90
C ALA A 100 24.66 -9.53 -3.97
N GLN A 101 23.93 -9.51 -2.86
CA GLN A 101 22.62 -10.13 -2.71
C GLN A 101 21.76 -9.34 -1.72
N CYS A 102 20.45 -9.41 -1.90
CA CYS A 102 19.49 -8.94 -0.92
C CYS A 102 18.25 -9.84 -0.93
N SER A 103 17.36 -9.67 0.03
CA SER A 103 16.17 -10.51 0.14
C SER A 103 14.93 -9.71 0.48
N VAL A 104 13.79 -10.15 -0.04
CA VAL A 104 12.47 -9.61 0.27
C VAL A 104 11.61 -10.72 0.85
N THR A 105 11.03 -10.51 2.02
CA THR A 105 10.04 -11.43 2.58
C THR A 105 8.71 -11.25 1.87
N VAL A 106 8.02 -12.34 1.54
CA VAL A 106 6.65 -12.28 1.01
C VAL A 106 5.70 -12.72 2.12
N SER A 107 4.78 -11.83 2.46
CA SER A 107 3.77 -12.06 3.49
C SER A 107 2.39 -11.74 2.95
N GLN A 108 1.36 -12.23 3.63
CA GLN A 108 -0.03 -11.95 3.30
C GLN A 108 -0.79 -11.49 4.54
N SER A 109 -1.44 -10.33 4.43
CA SER A 109 -2.28 -9.75 5.48
C SER A 109 -3.47 -10.64 5.80
N PRO A 110 -4.00 -10.58 7.03
CA PRO A 110 -5.13 -11.39 7.46
C PRO A 110 -6.46 -10.96 6.80
N ALA A 111 -7.39 -11.90 6.63
CA ALA A 111 -8.76 -11.58 6.23
C ALA A 111 -9.48 -10.71 7.27
N THR A 112 -9.21 -10.94 8.56
CA THR A 112 -9.65 -10.06 9.65
C THR A 112 -8.50 -9.13 10.05
N ALA A 113 -8.64 -7.84 9.76
CA ALA A 113 -7.65 -6.83 10.09
C ALA A 113 -7.43 -6.72 11.61
N THR A 114 -6.28 -6.18 12.02
CA THR A 114 -6.04 -5.88 13.45
C THR A 114 -6.96 -4.76 13.93
N GLN A 115 -7.18 -3.76 13.07
CA GLN A 115 -8.04 -2.61 13.33
C GLN A 115 -8.65 -2.06 12.03
N THR A 116 -9.93 -1.73 12.06
CA THR A 116 -10.60 -0.94 11.02
C THR A 116 -10.91 0.45 11.56
N MET A 117 -10.43 1.48 10.87
CA MET A 117 -10.75 2.88 11.15
C MET A 117 -11.80 3.38 10.15
N LEU A 118 -12.94 3.84 10.66
CA LEU A 118 -13.96 4.51 9.87
C LEU A 118 -13.86 6.03 10.04
N LEU A 119 -13.68 6.74 8.94
CA LEU A 119 -13.99 8.17 8.87
C LEU A 119 -15.44 8.33 8.42
N TYR A 120 -16.31 8.74 9.35
CA TYR A 120 -17.71 9.01 9.07
C TYR A 120 -17.94 10.53 8.99
N MET A 121 -18.29 11.02 7.81
CA MET A 121 -18.43 12.45 7.52
C MET A 121 -19.81 12.77 6.94
N PRO A 122 -20.86 12.78 7.78
CA PRO A 122 -22.22 13.06 7.34
C PRO A 122 -22.45 14.55 7.04
N GLY A 123 -23.53 14.84 6.30
CA GLY A 123 -23.89 16.19 5.89
C GLY A 123 -23.04 16.69 4.71
N ARG A 124 -23.34 17.93 4.27
CA ARG A 124 -22.74 18.49 3.05
C ARG A 124 -22.15 19.88 3.20
N ASP A 125 -22.52 20.61 4.25
CA ASP A 125 -22.05 21.99 4.47
C ASP A 125 -20.53 22.07 4.63
N LEU A 126 -19.92 21.00 5.14
CA LEU A 126 -18.47 20.86 5.31
C LEU A 126 -17.80 20.00 4.22
N LEU A 127 -18.50 19.70 3.11
CA LEU A 127 -18.03 18.77 2.08
C LEU A 127 -16.63 19.13 1.54
N LYS A 128 -16.33 20.42 1.38
CA LYS A 128 -15.00 20.88 0.96
C LYS A 128 -13.91 20.41 1.94
N PHE A 129 -14.16 20.53 3.24
CA PHE A 129 -13.22 20.11 4.29
C PHE A 129 -13.14 18.60 4.39
N TYR A 130 -14.27 17.88 4.18
CA TYR A 130 -14.26 16.42 4.13
C TYR A 130 -13.35 15.92 3.02
N LYS A 131 -13.43 16.50 1.82
CA LYS A 131 -12.53 16.17 0.70
C LYS A 131 -11.05 16.40 1.06
N GLN A 132 -10.74 17.53 1.70
CA GLN A 132 -9.37 17.81 2.17
C GLN A 132 -8.88 16.80 3.22
N ASN A 133 -9.75 16.37 4.14
CA ASN A 133 -9.42 15.35 5.13
C ASN A 133 -9.20 13.98 4.48
N ILE A 134 -10.02 13.61 3.49
CA ILE A 134 -9.84 12.38 2.71
C ILE A 134 -8.53 12.43 1.94
N ASP A 135 -8.19 13.56 1.30
CA ASP A 135 -6.88 13.74 0.64
C ASP A 135 -5.73 13.58 1.64
N GLY A 136 -5.90 14.08 2.87
CA GLY A 136 -4.94 13.88 3.95
C GLY A 136 -4.74 12.40 4.32
N VAL A 137 -5.83 11.63 4.42
CA VAL A 137 -5.77 10.18 4.63
C VAL A 137 -5.06 9.50 3.46
N LEU A 138 -5.42 9.83 2.22
CA LEU A 138 -4.79 9.22 1.04
C LEU A 138 -3.30 9.53 0.94
N LYS A 139 -2.86 10.72 1.37
CA LYS A 139 -1.42 11.05 1.47
C LYS A 139 -0.67 10.27 2.53
N ALA A 140 -1.36 9.83 3.59
CA ALA A 140 -0.77 9.04 4.66
C ALA A 140 -0.72 7.54 4.35
N VAL A 141 -1.53 7.06 3.39
CA VAL A 141 -1.55 5.65 2.97
C VAL A 141 -0.35 5.36 2.07
N ASP A 142 0.45 4.38 2.47
CA ASP A 142 1.63 3.90 1.73
C ASP A 142 1.78 2.38 1.89
N ALA A 143 2.91 1.80 1.45
CA ALA A 143 3.14 0.37 1.53
C ALA A 143 3.14 -0.21 2.97
N ASN A 144 3.37 0.63 3.98
CA ASN A 144 3.45 0.25 5.39
C ASN A 144 2.24 0.74 6.20
N VAL A 145 1.52 1.76 5.72
CA VAL A 145 0.35 2.35 6.39
C VAL A 145 -0.93 1.98 5.64
N PRO A 146 -1.91 1.33 6.30
CA PRO A 146 -2.09 1.17 7.74
C PRO A 146 -1.55 -0.15 8.33
N GLY A 147 -0.63 -0.83 7.65
CA GLY A 147 -0.13 -2.14 8.04
C GLY A 147 -1.19 -3.23 7.84
N ASP A 148 -1.46 -4.04 8.87
CA ASP A 148 -2.55 -5.02 8.85
C ASP A 148 -3.92 -4.42 9.24
N GLY A 149 -4.02 -3.09 9.28
CA GLY A 149 -5.27 -2.37 9.48
C GLY A 149 -6.01 -2.09 8.17
N ARG A 150 -7.19 -1.47 8.27
CA ARG A 150 -7.97 -0.97 7.14
C ARG A 150 -8.55 0.40 7.43
N VAL A 151 -8.66 1.24 6.40
CA VAL A 151 -9.23 2.59 6.52
C VAL A 151 -10.43 2.71 5.58
N LEU A 152 -11.60 2.89 6.16
CA LEU A 152 -12.83 3.17 5.42
C LEU A 152 -13.24 4.63 5.57
N VAL A 153 -13.88 5.15 4.53
CA VAL A 153 -14.48 6.49 4.53
C VAL A 153 -15.94 6.34 4.13
N CYS A 154 -16.86 6.89 4.92
CA CYS A 154 -18.27 7.01 4.55
C CYS A 154 -18.70 8.47 4.63
N TYR A 155 -19.16 9.05 3.52
CA TYR A 155 -19.57 10.46 3.45
C TYR A 155 -20.69 10.67 2.42
N GLN A 156 -21.25 11.89 2.36
CA GLN A 156 -22.38 12.24 1.50
C GLN A 156 -21.98 13.20 0.35
N PRO A 157 -21.32 12.71 -0.73
CA PRO A 157 -20.82 13.57 -1.79
C PRO A 157 -21.92 14.28 -2.59
N ASN A 158 -23.02 13.56 -2.85
CA ASN A 158 -23.98 13.94 -3.89
C ASN A 158 -25.27 14.58 -3.33
N ALA A 159 -25.88 13.97 -2.32
CA ALA A 159 -27.15 14.43 -1.73
C ALA A 159 -27.23 14.09 -0.24
N HIS A 160 -28.05 14.81 0.53
CA HIS A 160 -28.27 14.52 1.96
C HIS A 160 -29.02 13.21 2.21
N SER A 161 -29.67 12.67 1.18
CA SER A 161 -30.34 11.37 1.18
C SER A 161 -29.48 10.24 0.63
N GLN A 162 -28.21 10.52 0.27
CA GLN A 162 -27.30 9.52 -0.29
C GLN A 162 -25.99 9.51 0.49
N ALA A 163 -25.32 8.35 0.51
CA ALA A 163 -23.98 8.21 1.04
C ALA A 163 -23.17 7.25 0.19
N GLU A 164 -21.85 7.33 0.30
CA GLU A 164 -20.94 6.41 -0.35
C GLU A 164 -19.86 5.96 0.64
N MET A 165 -19.58 4.66 0.64
CA MET A 165 -18.52 4.03 1.42
C MET A 165 -17.37 3.63 0.52
N TYR A 166 -16.16 3.98 0.92
CA TYR A 166 -14.92 3.73 0.22
C TYR A 166 -13.90 3.07 1.13
N GLU A 167 -12.95 2.36 0.52
CA GLU A 167 -11.71 1.95 1.16
C GLU A 167 -10.53 2.77 0.64
N ALA A 168 -9.74 3.31 1.56
CA ALA A 168 -8.42 3.85 1.28
C ALA A 168 -7.37 2.77 1.55
N TYR A 169 -6.57 2.44 0.54
CA TYR A 169 -5.55 1.40 0.63
C TYR A 169 -4.39 1.68 -0.33
N PHE A 170 -3.23 1.08 -0.09
CA PHE A 170 -2.11 1.18 -1.01
C PHE A 170 -2.26 0.21 -2.19
N ASN A 171 -2.29 0.74 -3.41
CA ASN A 171 -2.27 -0.05 -4.63
C ASN A 171 -0.81 -0.24 -5.07
N ALA A 172 -0.31 -1.46 -4.90
CA ALA A 172 1.08 -1.77 -5.19
C ALA A 172 1.41 -1.76 -6.70
N GLU A 173 0.46 -2.06 -7.59
CA GLU A 173 0.71 -1.99 -9.04
C GLU A 173 0.96 -0.54 -9.49
N LYS A 174 0.20 0.40 -8.90
CA LYS A 174 0.32 1.84 -9.19
C LYS A 174 1.34 2.54 -8.30
N GLN A 175 1.90 1.84 -7.30
CA GLN A 175 2.78 2.39 -6.28
C GLN A 175 2.20 3.67 -5.64
N ALA A 176 0.90 3.67 -5.35
CA ALA A 176 0.19 4.85 -4.86
C ALA A 176 -1.04 4.47 -4.03
N ALA A 177 -1.47 5.40 -3.17
CA ALA A 177 -2.76 5.28 -2.50
C ALA A 177 -3.90 5.22 -3.53
N ALA A 178 -4.88 4.38 -3.24
CA ALA A 178 -6.10 4.21 -4.00
C ALA A 178 -7.32 4.41 -3.10
N PHE A 179 -8.40 4.87 -3.72
CA PHE A 179 -9.68 5.11 -3.07
C PHE A 179 -10.78 4.39 -3.85
N ALA A 180 -11.19 3.22 -3.37
CA ALA A 180 -12.12 2.35 -4.08
C ALA A 180 -13.52 2.43 -3.47
N LEU A 181 -14.53 2.65 -4.30
CA LEU A 181 -15.94 2.60 -3.89
C LEU A 181 -16.30 1.15 -3.51
N LEU A 182 -16.82 0.97 -2.30
CA LEU A 182 -17.33 -0.29 -1.79
C LEU A 182 -18.85 -0.38 -1.95
N LYS A 183 -19.56 0.72 -1.62
CA LYS A 183 -21.03 0.75 -1.62
C LYS A 183 -21.58 2.16 -1.78
N THR A 184 -22.66 2.27 -2.56
CA THR A 184 -23.51 3.45 -2.62
C THR A 184 -24.81 3.18 -1.86
N TYR A 185 -25.27 4.18 -1.12
CA TYR A 185 -26.56 4.17 -0.43
C TYR A 185 -27.43 5.26 -1.06
N ASP A 186 -28.52 4.86 -1.72
CA ASP A 186 -29.46 5.80 -2.33
C ASP A 186 -30.53 6.31 -1.34
N ASP A 187 -30.62 5.68 -0.17
CA ASP A 187 -31.63 5.87 0.87
C ASP A 187 -30.98 6.07 2.25
N PHE A 188 -30.04 7.00 2.32
CA PHE A 188 -29.27 7.26 3.53
C PHE A 188 -29.58 8.63 4.14
N ALA A 189 -30.20 8.63 5.32
CA ALA A 189 -30.36 9.82 6.14
C ALA A 189 -29.44 9.74 7.37
N ALA A 190 -28.46 10.64 7.47
CA ALA A 190 -27.49 10.62 8.58
C ALA A 190 -28.12 10.87 9.97
N ALA A 191 -29.30 11.49 10.02
CA ALA A 191 -30.06 11.69 11.25
C ALA A 191 -30.93 10.47 11.64
N ASP A 192 -31.06 9.48 10.77
CA ASP A 192 -31.80 8.25 11.03
C ASP A 192 -30.86 7.18 11.64
N PRO A 193 -31.06 6.76 12.90
CA PRO A 193 -30.25 5.73 13.54
C PRO A 193 -30.22 4.40 12.78
N ALA A 194 -31.31 4.04 12.08
CA ALA A 194 -31.36 2.79 11.32
C ALA A 194 -30.42 2.83 10.10
N CYS A 195 -30.31 3.99 9.45
CA CYS A 195 -29.33 4.22 8.37
C CYS A 195 -27.90 4.08 8.90
N VAL A 196 -27.59 4.72 10.04
CA VAL A 196 -26.24 4.65 10.64
C VAL A 196 -25.90 3.23 11.09
N GLN A 197 -26.83 2.51 11.73
CA GLN A 197 -26.63 1.12 12.13
C GLN A 197 -26.34 0.21 10.92
N ARG A 198 -27.09 0.38 9.81
CA ARG A 198 -26.85 -0.35 8.56
C ARG A 198 -25.45 -0.09 8.03
N MET A 199 -25.01 1.17 8.00
CA MET A 199 -23.68 1.55 7.55
C MET A 199 -22.58 0.94 8.43
N LEU A 200 -22.75 0.92 9.76
CA LEU A 200 -21.78 0.28 10.66
C LEU A 200 -21.72 -1.24 10.45
N ALA A 201 -22.85 -1.90 10.23
CA ALA A 201 -22.86 -3.32 9.87
C ALA A 201 -22.15 -3.59 8.54
N ASP A 202 -22.32 -2.71 7.55
CA ASP A 202 -21.59 -2.79 6.29
C ASP A 202 -20.07 -2.57 6.48
N VAL A 203 -19.64 -1.70 7.41
CA VAL A 203 -18.21 -1.57 7.78
C VAL A 203 -17.64 -2.89 8.29
N GLU A 204 -18.36 -3.58 9.18
CA GLU A 204 -17.92 -4.89 9.70
C GLU A 204 -17.87 -5.96 8.59
N ALA A 205 -18.83 -5.92 7.66
CA ALA A 205 -18.89 -6.87 6.56
C ALA A 205 -17.78 -6.64 5.51
N PHE A 206 -17.55 -5.39 5.11
CA PHE A 206 -16.55 -5.06 4.10
C PHE A 206 -15.13 -5.04 4.65
N ALA A 207 -14.95 -4.65 5.91
CA ALA A 207 -13.67 -4.51 6.58
C ALA A 207 -13.66 -5.15 7.98
N PRO A 208 -13.81 -6.49 8.05
CA PRO A 208 -13.79 -7.20 9.32
C PRO A 208 -12.46 -6.98 10.04
N ALA A 209 -12.55 -6.63 11.33
CA ALA A 209 -11.39 -6.38 12.18
C ALA A 209 -11.62 -6.86 13.62
N GLN A 210 -10.52 -7.01 14.35
CA GLN A 210 -10.54 -7.31 15.79
C GLN A 210 -10.97 -6.09 16.61
N HIS A 211 -10.63 -4.89 16.14
CA HIS A 211 -10.96 -3.62 16.79
C HIS A 211 -11.50 -2.63 15.77
N TYR A 212 -12.44 -1.79 16.20
CA TYR A 212 -13.00 -0.74 15.37
C TYR A 212 -12.80 0.62 16.04
N GLY A 213 -12.38 1.60 15.25
CA GLY A 213 -12.35 3.00 15.65
C GLY A 213 -13.17 3.83 14.68
N ILE A 214 -13.82 4.88 15.19
CA ILE A 214 -14.60 5.82 14.39
C ILE A 214 -14.12 7.25 14.63
N ILE A 215 -13.94 7.99 13.56
CA ILE A 215 -13.70 9.42 13.55
C ILE A 215 -14.91 10.06 12.89
N VAL A 216 -15.63 10.91 13.64
CA VAL A 216 -16.83 11.60 13.13
C VAL A 216 -16.49 13.04 12.79
N GLY A 217 -16.61 13.41 11.51
CA GLY A 217 -16.46 14.78 11.04
C GLY A 217 -17.82 15.39 10.71
N CYS A 218 -18.31 16.30 11.55
CA CYS A 218 -19.56 17.04 11.31
C CYS A 218 -19.62 18.33 12.12
N HIS A 219 -20.71 19.11 11.95
CA HIS A 219 -21.03 20.18 12.90
C HIS A 219 -21.31 19.59 14.29
N GLY A 220 -20.58 20.05 15.30
CA GLY A 220 -20.76 19.62 16.68
C GLY A 220 -21.65 20.58 17.47
N LYS A 221 -22.64 20.05 18.18
CA LYS A 221 -23.45 20.79 19.18
C LYS A 221 -23.45 20.11 20.56
N ALA A 222 -22.49 19.21 20.79
CA ALA A 222 -22.39 18.38 21.98
C ALA A 222 -23.72 17.69 22.30
N TRP A 223 -24.25 17.88 23.51
CA TRP A 223 -25.50 17.28 23.99
C TRP A 223 -26.74 18.17 23.75
N VAL A 224 -26.58 19.34 23.13
CA VAL A 224 -27.69 20.27 22.92
C VAL A 224 -28.66 19.71 21.87
N PRO A 225 -29.98 19.68 22.14
CA PRO A 225 -30.96 19.19 21.18
C PRO A 225 -30.91 19.95 19.85
N ALA A 226 -31.23 19.23 18.77
CA ALA A 226 -31.14 19.75 17.40
C ALA A 226 -32.09 20.93 17.13
N ASN A 227 -33.23 20.98 17.82
CA ASN A 227 -34.27 21.99 17.65
C ASN A 227 -34.16 23.20 18.59
N GLN A 228 -33.06 23.33 19.32
CA GLN A 228 -32.77 24.46 20.21
C GLN A 228 -31.92 25.54 19.54
#